data_AF-A0A5R9ICJ7-F1
#
_entry.id   AF-A0A5R9ICJ7-F1
#
_cell.length_a   1.000
_cell.length_b   1.000
_cell.length_c   1.000
_cell.angle_alpha   90.00
_cell.angle_beta   90.00
_cell.angle_gamma   90.00
#
_symmetry.space_group_name_H-M   'P 1'
#
loop_
_entity.id
_entity.type
_entity.pdbx_description
1 polymer ?
#
loop_
_entity_poly.entity_id
_entity_poly.type
_entity_poly.pdbx_seq_one_letter_code
_entity_poly.pdbx_strand_id
1 'polypeptide(L)'
;MYRKTLKTLFLSVFIVGVGFTLFPFMKSLEPNISQISKLPYVDVSGMKSGETKVFTFQYAKIIITKEVGTTEKYTALSIPFQNGEYFLPEFDWSRPALGCESFIQKDGYYCLDINEYGFLWFDFMRWDLKGKYIGDSSKFGVIPDIKSIEFEQMPDQLLLLEM
;
A
#
# COMPACT_ATOMS: atom_id res chain seq x y z
N MET A 1 -15.23 -62.83 4.64
CA MET A 1 -14.98 -61.88 3.52
C MET A 1 -15.86 -60.63 3.61
N TYR A 2 -17.18 -60.78 3.78
CA TYR A 2 -18.18 -59.68 3.85
C TYR A 2 -17.88 -58.53 4.85
N ARG A 3 -17.41 -58.85 6.06
CA ARG A 3 -17.08 -57.84 7.10
C ARG A 3 -15.92 -56.91 6.71
N LYS A 4 -14.96 -57.36 5.91
CA LYS A 4 -13.84 -56.53 5.45
C LYS A 4 -14.31 -55.57 4.35
N THR A 5 -15.11 -56.07 3.40
CA THR A 5 -15.69 -55.29 2.32
C THR A 5 -16.63 -54.19 2.82
N LEU A 6 -17.43 -54.47 3.85
CA LEU A 6 -18.33 -53.49 4.46
C LEU A 6 -17.55 -52.36 5.17
N LYS A 7 -16.46 -52.69 5.87
CA LYS A 7 -15.60 -51.69 6.53
C LYS A 7 -14.92 -50.75 5.54
N THR A 8 -14.42 -51.28 4.43
CA THR A 8 -13.84 -50.43 3.37
C THR A 8 -14.89 -49.53 2.72
N LEU A 9 -16.13 -50.00 2.57
CA LEU A 9 -17.23 -49.19 2.05
C LEU A 9 -17.60 -48.04 3.02
N PHE A 10 -17.68 -48.31 4.32
CA PHE A 10 -17.93 -47.25 5.31
C PHE A 10 -16.81 -46.22 5.36
N LEU A 11 -15.55 -46.66 5.24
CA LEU A 11 -14.40 -45.78 5.23
C LEU A 11 -14.39 -44.86 3.99
N SER A 12 -14.72 -45.39 2.81
CA SER A 12 -14.78 -44.57 1.59
C SER A 12 -15.90 -43.54 1.64
N VAL A 13 -17.09 -43.92 2.13
CA VAL A 13 -18.20 -42.98 2.34
C VAL A 13 -17.82 -41.88 3.34
N PHE A 14 -17.12 -42.25 4.42
CA PHE A 14 -16.67 -41.27 5.41
C PHE A 14 -15.65 -40.29 4.83
N ILE A 15 -14.65 -40.77 4.07
CA ILE A 15 -13.64 -39.91 3.43
C ILE A 15 -14.27 -38.96 2.41
N VAL A 16 -15.19 -39.45 1.57
CA VAL A 16 -15.89 -38.61 0.59
C VAL A 16 -16.78 -37.59 1.30
N GLY A 17 -17.46 -37.99 2.39
CA GLY A 17 -18.27 -37.08 3.20
C GLY A 17 -17.45 -35.96 3.83
N VAL A 18 -16.29 -36.28 4.41
CA VAL A 18 -15.36 -35.29 4.98
C VAL A 18 -14.77 -34.38 3.89
N GLY A 19 -14.43 -34.92 2.73
CA GLY A 19 -13.97 -34.12 1.60
C GLY A 19 -15.03 -33.11 1.15
N PHE A 20 -16.30 -33.52 1.10
CA PHE A 20 -17.41 -32.67 0.69
C PHE A 20 -17.72 -31.55 1.69
N THR A 21 -17.53 -31.79 3.00
CA THR A 21 -17.72 -30.76 4.03
C THR A 21 -16.57 -29.76 4.10
N LEU A 22 -15.35 -30.18 3.77
CA LEU A 22 -14.17 -29.30 3.75
C LEU A 22 -14.06 -28.46 2.46
N PHE A 23 -14.59 -28.95 1.34
CA PHE A 23 -14.55 -28.25 0.05
C PHE A 23 -15.10 -26.81 0.08
N PRO A 24 -16.31 -26.51 0.63
CA PRO A 24 -16.81 -25.15 0.67
C PRO A 24 -15.94 -24.20 1.51
N PHE A 25 -15.32 -24.71 2.57
CA PHE A 25 -14.40 -23.92 3.40
C PHE A 25 -13.12 -23.56 2.62
N MET A 26 -12.49 -24.53 1.95
CA MET A 26 -11.32 -24.27 1.11
C MET A 26 -11.65 -23.31 -0.03
N LYS A 27 -12.80 -23.50 -0.69
CA LYS A 27 -13.27 -22.60 -1.75
C LYS A 27 -13.56 -21.19 -1.23
N SER A 28 -14.00 -21.04 0.02
CA SER A 28 -14.23 -19.72 0.63
C SER A 28 -12.94 -18.95 0.93
N LEU A 29 -11.80 -19.65 1.00
CA LEU A 29 -10.47 -19.05 1.16
C LEU A 29 -9.81 -18.70 -0.17
N GLU A 30 -10.34 -19.18 -1.31
CA GLU A 30 -9.81 -18.77 -2.61
C GLU A 30 -10.03 -17.27 -2.80
N PRO A 31 -8.99 -16.52 -3.23
CA PRO A 31 -9.13 -15.11 -3.51
C PRO A 31 -10.20 -14.92 -4.57
N ASN A 32 -11.14 -14.02 -4.30
CA ASN A 32 -12.22 -13.74 -5.23
C ASN A 32 -11.63 -13.10 -6.50
N ILE A 33 -11.50 -13.88 -7.57
CA ILE A 33 -10.89 -13.45 -8.85
C ILE A 33 -11.59 -12.19 -9.41
N SER A 34 -12.89 -12.01 -9.11
CA SER A 34 -13.62 -10.80 -9.49
C SER A 34 -13.13 -9.52 -8.79
N GLN A 35 -12.43 -9.64 -7.66
CA GLN A 35 -11.84 -8.51 -6.94
C GLN A 35 -10.45 -8.15 -7.44
N ILE A 36 -9.66 -9.11 -7.95
CA ILE A 36 -8.32 -8.84 -8.52
C ILE A 36 -8.43 -7.88 -9.70
N SER A 37 -9.41 -8.09 -10.59
CA SER A 37 -9.67 -7.19 -11.72
C SER A 37 -10.10 -5.76 -11.33
N LYS A 38 -10.43 -5.53 -10.05
CA LYS A 38 -10.83 -4.23 -9.51
C LYS A 38 -9.72 -3.54 -8.74
N LEU A 39 -8.58 -4.21 -8.53
CA LEU A 39 -7.42 -3.59 -7.90
C LEU A 39 -6.86 -2.51 -8.86
N PRO A 40 -6.42 -1.37 -8.32
CA PRO A 40 -5.86 -0.33 -9.17
C PRO A 40 -4.52 -0.80 -9.73
N TYR A 41 -4.36 -0.59 -11.03
CA TYR A 41 -3.13 -0.79 -11.74
C TYR A 41 -2.54 0.55 -12.12
N VAL A 42 -1.22 0.62 -12.15
CA VAL A 42 -0.50 1.80 -12.61
C VAL A 42 0.42 1.44 -13.73
N ASP A 43 0.23 2.11 -14.86
CA ASP A 43 1.11 1.99 -16.01
C ASP A 43 2.46 2.66 -15.71
N VAL A 44 3.48 1.82 -15.56
CA VAL A 44 4.87 2.23 -15.36
C VAL A 44 5.70 2.09 -16.64
N SER A 45 5.06 1.76 -17.76
CA SER A 45 5.70 1.78 -19.07
C SER A 45 6.29 3.17 -19.31
N GLY A 46 7.56 3.18 -19.76
CA GLY A 46 8.29 4.41 -20.05
C GLY A 46 8.78 5.21 -18.83
N MET A 47 8.54 4.78 -17.58
CA MET A 47 9.13 5.47 -16.42
C MET A 47 10.66 5.40 -16.45
N LYS A 48 11.29 6.57 -16.42
CA LYS A 48 12.74 6.73 -16.33
C LYS A 48 13.20 6.48 -14.89
N SER A 49 14.47 6.07 -14.75
CA SER A 49 15.13 5.94 -13.45
C SER A 49 15.06 7.26 -12.68
N GLY A 50 14.57 7.24 -11.44
CA GLY A 50 14.36 8.42 -10.60
C GLY A 50 13.10 9.23 -10.92
N GLU A 51 12.27 8.78 -11.87
CA GLU A 51 11.00 9.44 -12.17
C GLU A 51 9.94 9.08 -11.12
N THR A 52 9.13 10.06 -10.76
CA THR A 52 8.00 9.92 -9.85
C THR A 52 6.71 10.20 -10.61
N LYS A 53 5.78 9.25 -10.58
CA LYS A 53 4.40 9.42 -11.04
C LYS A 53 3.49 9.56 -9.82
N VAL A 54 2.52 10.46 -9.93
CA VAL A 54 1.52 10.70 -8.88
C VAL A 54 0.14 10.56 -9.49
N PHE A 55 -0.74 9.81 -8.83
CA PHE A 55 -2.13 9.72 -9.24
C PHE A 55 -3.06 9.72 -8.02
N THR A 56 -4.30 10.13 -8.25
CA THR A 56 -5.31 10.16 -7.20
C THR A 56 -6.08 8.84 -7.19
N PHE A 57 -6.21 8.22 -6.02
CA PHE A 57 -7.08 7.08 -5.80
C PHE A 57 -7.89 7.31 -4.53
N GLN A 58 -9.22 7.41 -4.67
CA GLN A 58 -10.13 7.73 -3.56
C GLN A 58 -9.68 8.98 -2.79
N TYR A 59 -9.44 8.86 -1.48
CA TYR A 59 -9.02 9.94 -0.58
C TYR A 59 -7.51 9.98 -0.38
N ALA A 60 -6.73 9.46 -1.33
CA ALA A 60 -5.28 9.42 -1.24
C ALA A 60 -4.60 9.78 -2.58
N LYS A 61 -3.40 10.32 -2.46
CA LYS A 61 -2.41 10.42 -3.53
C LYS A 61 -1.47 9.24 -3.43
N ILE A 62 -1.40 8.48 -4.51
CA ILE A 62 -0.45 7.39 -4.64
C ILE A 62 0.75 7.89 -5.41
N ILE A 63 1.92 7.71 -4.83
CA ILE A 63 3.20 8.16 -5.36
C ILE A 63 4.01 6.94 -5.72
N ILE A 64 4.37 6.80 -6.99
CA ILE A 64 5.22 5.72 -7.49
C ILE A 64 6.54 6.33 -7.97
N THR A 65 7.63 5.91 -7.37
CA THR A 65 8.98 6.35 -7.71
C THR A 65 9.80 5.17 -8.21
N LYS A 66 10.41 5.29 -9.38
CA LYS A 66 11.37 4.31 -9.88
C LYS A 66 12.74 4.58 -9.28
N GLU A 67 13.32 3.61 -8.57
CA GLU A 67 14.60 3.80 -7.89
C GLU A 67 15.74 4.11 -8.87
N VAL A 68 16.72 4.90 -8.41
CA VAL A 68 17.88 5.27 -9.23
C VAL A 68 18.86 4.11 -9.34
N GLY A 69 19.29 3.80 -10.56
CA GLY A 69 20.34 2.81 -10.81
C GLY A 69 19.87 1.35 -10.70
N THR A 70 18.56 1.13 -10.61
CA THR A 70 17.96 -0.21 -10.67
C THR A 70 16.94 -0.25 -11.81
N THR A 71 16.86 -1.39 -12.49
CA THR A 71 15.97 -1.53 -13.66
C THR A 71 14.51 -1.76 -13.27
N GLU A 72 14.25 -2.33 -12.08
CA GLU A 72 12.93 -2.87 -11.71
C GLU A 72 12.52 -2.60 -10.25
N LYS A 73 13.21 -1.73 -9.51
CA LYS A 73 12.74 -1.38 -8.15
C LYS A 73 11.87 -0.15 -8.18
N TYR A 74 10.66 -0.30 -7.66
CA TYR A 74 9.71 0.78 -7.46
C TYR A 74 9.45 0.96 -5.96
N THR A 75 9.18 2.20 -5.57
CA THR A 75 8.58 2.53 -4.28
C THR A 75 7.17 3.01 -4.56
N ALA A 76 6.18 2.46 -3.86
CA ALA A 76 4.80 2.94 -3.89
C ALA A 76 4.40 3.43 -2.50
N LEU A 77 3.95 4.67 -2.40
CA LEU A 77 3.55 5.33 -1.16
C LEU A 77 2.12 5.85 -1.26
N SER A 78 1.38 5.82 -0.16
CA SER A 78 0.04 6.38 -0.05
C SER A 78 0.02 7.52 0.95
N ILE A 79 -0.52 8.67 0.53
CA ILE A 79 -0.70 9.84 1.39
C ILE A 79 -2.16 10.29 1.32
N PRO A 80 -2.87 10.44 2.45
CA PRO A 80 -4.22 10.96 2.44
C PRO A 80 -4.26 12.36 1.80
N PHE A 81 -5.23 12.57 0.93
CA PHE A 81 -5.39 13.80 0.15
C PHE A 81 -6.86 14.16 0.03
N GLN A 82 -7.24 15.33 0.55
CA GLN A 82 -8.61 15.83 0.53
C GLN A 82 -8.59 17.34 0.29
N ASN A 83 -9.62 17.87 -0.37
CA ASN A 83 -9.79 19.31 -0.59
C ASN A 83 -8.60 20.04 -1.24
N GLY A 84 -7.72 19.33 -1.97
CA GLY A 84 -6.53 19.93 -2.59
C GLY A 84 -5.25 19.85 -1.75
N GLU A 85 -5.32 19.27 -0.56
CA GLU A 85 -4.23 19.24 0.42
C GLU A 85 -3.84 17.80 0.78
N TYR A 86 -2.53 17.58 1.00
CA TYR A 86 -1.95 16.39 1.63
C TYR A 86 -2.11 16.49 3.14
N PHE A 87 -2.71 15.46 3.77
CA PHE A 87 -2.93 15.44 5.20
C PHE A 87 -1.76 14.75 5.88
N LEU A 88 -0.96 15.52 6.63
CA LEU A 88 0.30 15.06 7.23
C LEU A 88 0.16 14.72 8.72
N PRO A 89 0.68 13.56 9.17
CA PRO A 89 0.47 13.06 10.53
C PRO A 89 1.09 14.02 11.56
N GLU A 90 0.33 14.35 12.61
CA GLU A 90 0.88 15.10 13.76
C GLU A 90 1.75 14.18 14.63
N PHE A 91 1.26 12.97 14.91
CA PHE A 91 1.94 11.93 15.71
C PHE A 91 1.86 10.54 15.07
N ASP A 92 0.74 10.24 14.39
CA ASP A 92 0.51 8.99 13.68
C ASP A 92 -0.44 9.24 12.48
N TRP A 93 -0.53 8.28 11.55
CA TRP A 93 -1.41 8.37 10.37
C TRP A 93 -2.89 8.11 10.65
N SER A 94 -3.24 7.70 11.88
CA SER A 94 -4.62 7.39 12.28
C SER A 94 -5.40 8.63 12.75
N ARG A 95 -4.69 9.71 13.10
CA ARG A 95 -5.28 10.97 13.53
C ARG A 95 -5.27 11.97 12.37
N PRO A 96 -6.42 12.60 12.05
CA PRO A 96 -6.48 13.62 11.02
C PRO A 96 -5.58 14.80 11.40
N ALA A 97 -5.09 15.39 10.34
CA ALA A 97 -3.73 15.81 10.17
C ALA A 97 -3.79 17.07 9.29
N LEU A 98 -2.87 17.99 9.47
CA LEU A 98 -2.99 19.30 8.85
C LEU A 98 -2.74 19.21 7.35
N GLY A 99 -3.49 20.03 6.60
CA GLY A 99 -3.36 20.13 5.16
C GLY A 99 -2.07 20.82 4.74
N CYS A 100 -1.47 20.28 3.67
CA CYS A 100 -0.35 20.86 2.96
C CYS A 100 -0.63 20.81 1.45
N GLU A 101 -0.64 21.94 0.75
CA GLU A 101 -0.84 22.02 -0.70
C GLU A 101 0.42 21.54 -1.46
N SER A 102 1.60 21.95 -1.01
CA SER A 102 2.88 21.69 -1.68
C SER A 102 3.78 20.75 -0.87
N PHE A 103 3.57 19.44 -1.02
CA PHE A 103 4.28 18.41 -0.24
C PHE A 103 5.34 17.58 -1.00
N ILE A 104 5.15 17.34 -2.30
CA ILE A 104 6.02 16.45 -3.08
C ILE A 104 7.17 17.25 -3.68
N GLN A 105 8.40 16.87 -3.34
CA GLN A 105 9.61 17.58 -3.74
C GLN A 105 10.54 16.65 -4.53
N LYS A 106 11.53 17.22 -5.21
CA LYS A 106 12.46 16.44 -6.06
C LYS A 106 13.34 15.50 -5.25
N ASP A 107 13.68 15.91 -4.04
CA ASP A 107 14.66 15.26 -3.15
C ASP A 107 14.00 14.50 -1.99
N GLY A 108 12.68 14.56 -1.85
CA GLY A 108 11.95 13.91 -0.79
C GLY A 108 10.55 14.46 -0.65
N TYR A 109 9.99 14.31 0.55
CA TYR A 109 8.64 14.77 0.86
C TYR A 109 8.68 15.68 2.08
N TYR A 110 8.20 16.90 1.92
CA TYR A 110 8.12 17.93 2.96
C TYR A 110 7.20 19.06 2.52
N CYS A 111 6.52 19.68 3.49
CA CYS A 111 5.61 20.78 3.18
C CYS A 111 6.38 22.08 2.89
N LEU A 112 5.95 22.82 1.86
CA LEU A 112 6.50 24.12 1.48
C LEU A 112 5.50 25.28 1.61
N ASP A 113 4.32 25.03 2.16
CA ASP A 113 3.29 26.06 2.26
C ASP A 113 3.75 27.21 3.15
N ILE A 114 3.91 28.39 2.55
CA ILE A 114 4.30 29.61 3.24
C ILE A 114 3.04 30.18 3.89
N ASN A 115 2.58 29.58 4.99
CA ASN A 115 1.52 30.20 5.78
C ASN A 115 2.12 31.24 6.75
N GLU A 116 1.47 32.40 6.85
CA GLU A 116 1.88 33.59 7.63
C GLU A 116 2.02 33.34 9.15
N TYR A 117 1.63 32.17 9.65
CA TYR A 117 1.73 31.79 11.04
C TYR A 117 2.98 30.94 11.27
N GLY A 118 4.03 31.62 11.74
CA GLY A 118 5.38 31.08 11.89
C GLY A 118 5.49 29.77 12.66
N PHE A 119 6.56 29.03 12.32
CA PHE A 119 7.00 27.80 12.97
C PHE A 119 5.88 26.75 13.13
N LEU A 120 5.22 26.43 12.03
CA LEU A 120 4.48 25.18 11.96
C LEU A 120 5.49 24.04 11.93
N TRP A 121 5.23 23.03 12.74
CA TRP A 121 5.90 21.73 12.79
C TRP A 121 6.31 21.06 11.46
N PHE A 122 5.83 21.55 10.32
CA PHE A 122 6.15 20.99 9.01
C PHE A 122 7.62 21.16 8.61
N ASP A 123 8.31 22.20 9.10
CA ASP A 123 9.70 22.48 8.74
C ASP A 123 10.66 21.32 9.09
N PHE A 124 10.32 20.59 10.16
CA PHE A 124 11.09 19.43 10.63
C PHE A 124 10.58 18.10 10.07
N MET A 125 9.35 18.05 9.56
CA MET A 125 8.76 16.84 9.01
C MET A 125 9.23 16.60 7.59
N ARG A 126 10.22 15.71 7.46
CA ARG A 126 10.84 15.37 6.18
C ARG A 126 10.92 13.87 6.04
N TRP A 127 10.60 13.40 4.84
CA TRP A 127 10.76 12.00 4.46
C TRP A 127 11.64 11.89 3.22
N ASP A 128 12.43 10.83 3.15
CA ASP A 128 13.16 10.49 1.93
C ASP A 128 12.23 9.96 0.83
N LEU A 129 12.76 9.72 -0.37
CA LEU A 129 11.98 9.19 -1.50
C LEU A 129 11.38 7.80 -1.25
N LYS A 130 11.85 7.07 -0.23
CA LYS A 130 11.33 5.77 0.22
C LYS A 130 10.23 5.92 1.26
N GLY A 131 9.87 7.15 1.62
CA GLY A 131 8.89 7.44 2.66
C GLY A 131 9.43 7.27 4.07
N LYS A 132 10.76 7.13 4.26
CA LYS A 132 11.37 7.04 5.59
C LYS A 132 11.51 8.42 6.21
N TYR A 133 11.12 8.56 7.47
CA TYR A 133 11.28 9.81 8.19
C TYR A 133 12.78 10.12 8.38
N ILE A 134 13.19 11.33 8.02
CA ILE A 134 14.58 11.83 8.09
C ILE A 134 14.72 13.14 8.87
N GLY A 135 13.64 13.61 9.51
CA GLY A 135 13.62 14.83 10.31
C GLY A 135 14.25 14.67 11.70
N ASP A 136 14.45 15.79 12.40
CA ASP A 136 14.88 15.80 13.80
C ASP A 136 13.65 15.72 14.72
N SER A 137 13.46 14.56 15.36
CA SER A 137 12.31 14.26 16.23
C SER A 137 12.48 14.67 17.69
N SER A 138 13.58 15.32 18.05
CA SER A 138 13.99 15.55 19.45
C SER A 138 12.97 16.28 20.33
N LYS A 139 11.93 16.90 19.76
CA LYS A 139 10.91 17.68 20.48
C LYS A 139 9.46 17.18 20.36
N PHE A 140 9.13 16.29 19.43
CA PHE A 140 7.73 16.04 19.04
C PHE A 140 7.31 14.56 19.03
N GLY A 141 8.16 13.65 19.53
CA GLY A 141 7.87 12.22 19.55
C GLY A 141 8.24 11.53 18.23
N VAL A 142 7.79 10.29 18.04
CA VAL A 142 8.13 9.48 16.87
C VAL A 142 7.19 9.86 15.72
N ILE A 143 7.72 10.48 14.68
CA ILE A 143 6.98 10.72 13.43
C ILE A 143 7.03 9.44 12.58
N PRO A 144 5.88 8.93 12.09
CA PRO A 144 5.84 7.69 11.33
C PRO A 144 6.41 7.87 9.91
N ASP A 145 6.92 6.78 9.35
CA ASP A 145 7.20 6.66 7.92
C ASP A 145 5.89 6.78 7.12
N ILE A 146 5.97 7.25 5.86
CA ILE A 146 4.83 7.26 4.94
C ILE A 146 4.40 5.81 4.67
N LYS A 147 3.08 5.58 4.63
CA LYS A 147 2.51 4.25 4.37
C LYS A 147 2.97 3.74 3.00
N SER A 148 3.76 2.67 3.01
CA SER A 148 4.12 1.93 1.79
C SER A 148 2.93 1.10 1.32
N ILE A 149 2.74 1.05 0.01
CA ILE A 149 1.75 0.17 -0.64
C ILE A 149 2.46 -1.09 -1.09
N GLU A 150 1.88 -2.24 -0.75
CA GLU A 150 2.29 -3.51 -1.34
C GLU A 150 1.81 -3.58 -2.79
N PHE A 151 2.68 -4.06 -3.68
CA PHE A 151 2.36 -4.19 -5.09
C PHE A 151 3.00 -5.43 -5.71
N GLU A 152 2.38 -5.93 -6.76
CA GLU A 152 2.95 -6.95 -7.64
C GLU A 152 3.38 -6.30 -8.95
N GLN A 153 4.62 -6.55 -9.35
CA GLN A 153 5.16 -6.04 -10.61
C GLN A 153 4.77 -6.96 -11.77
N MET A 154 4.08 -6.39 -12.74
CA MET A 154 3.86 -6.95 -14.07
C MET A 154 4.80 -6.24 -15.07
N PRO A 155 5.01 -6.77 -16.30
CA PRO A 155 6.02 -6.24 -17.23
C PRO A 155 5.97 -4.72 -17.44
N ASP A 156 4.76 -4.15 -17.55
CA ASP A 156 4.55 -2.73 -17.83
C ASP A 156 3.68 -2.04 -16.75
N GLN A 157 3.30 -2.76 -15.69
CA GLN A 157 2.29 -2.31 -14.74
C GLN A 157 2.65 -2.69 -13.30
N LEU A 158 2.21 -1.88 -12.35
CA LEU A 158 2.19 -2.26 -10.94
C LEU A 158 0.74 -2.50 -10.51
N LEU A 159 0.46 -3.68 -10.00
CA LEU A 159 -0.81 -4.04 -9.40
C LEU A 159 -0.73 -3.73 -7.90
N LEU A 160 -1.54 -2.80 -7.41
CA LEU A 160 -1.51 -2.43 -5.99
C LEU A 160 -2.39 -3.38 -5.18
N LEU A 161 -1.80 -4.05 -4.19
CA LEU A 161 -2.41 -5.15 -3.44
C LEU A 161 -3.10 -4.65 -2.15
N GLU A 162 -2.49 -3.70 -1.45
CA GLU A 162 -2.99 -3.18 -0.18
C GLU A 162 -2.93 -1.65 -0.14
N MET A 163 -4.08 -1.00 0.03
CA MET A 163 -4.22 0.46 0.09
C MET A 163 -4.96 0.91 1.33
#